data_AF-A0A0D3JRB3-F1
#
_entry.id   AF-A0A0D3JRB3-F1
#
_cell.length_a   1.000
_cell.length_b   1.000
_cell.length_c   1.000
_cell.angle_alpha   90.00
_cell.angle_beta   90.00
_cell.angle_gamma   90.00
#
_symmetry.space_group_name_H-M   'P 1'
#
loop_
_entity.id
_entity.type
_entity.pdbx_description
1 polymer ?
#
loop_
_entity_poly.entity_id
_entity_poly.type
_entity_poly.pdbx_seq_one_letter_code
_entity_poly.pdbx_strand_id
1 'polypeptide(L)'
;MKRPSASKAASSSPQKKGKGDAPPRLGFYDFVAERQAVLQRRRRGLDASEWTSDPILAKARFCNIDRKDDAVTRELLTELERPSWKLPQQVMLAAALRFTGSRRGEAQRLARLIDEDVGGGALAAALESNDIKCGVGTYQMTLNRRQVGSRIASLGAAVADRVSEQGAFGDMAEASDFVAEAMTFGARPQFSANETAKAFARAGRPRKPQKIVPACGGKGLALAIDVEQALCEFAKYEAYRSTGITPMKRFSPATGTETPAAAKAEAAA
;
A
#
# COMPACT_ATOMS: atom_id res chain seq x y z
N MET A 1 22.27 34.25 -51.33
CA MET A 1 21.81 32.90 -50.93
C MET A 1 20.46 33.04 -50.20
N LYS A 2 19.35 32.61 -50.82
CA LYS A 2 18.00 32.68 -50.24
C LYS A 2 17.75 31.47 -49.32
N ARG A 3 17.32 31.69 -48.08
CA ARG A 3 16.89 30.64 -47.15
C ARG A 3 15.56 30.03 -47.62
N PRO A 4 15.40 28.68 -47.60
CA PRO A 4 14.13 28.05 -47.93
C PRO A 4 13.11 28.26 -46.80
N SER A 5 11.86 28.52 -47.17
CA SER A 5 10.72 28.70 -46.27
C SER A 5 10.30 27.36 -45.68
N ALA A 6 10.08 27.33 -44.36
CA ALA A 6 9.59 26.16 -43.65
C ALA A 6 8.10 25.95 -43.93
N SER A 7 7.75 24.81 -44.53
CA SER A 7 6.37 24.38 -44.73
C SER A 7 5.74 23.98 -43.40
N LYS A 8 4.60 24.61 -43.10
CA LYS A 8 3.77 24.38 -41.91
C LYS A 8 3.16 22.98 -41.99
N ALA A 9 3.63 22.03 -41.17
CA ALA A 9 3.05 20.70 -41.08
C ALA A 9 1.61 20.78 -40.52
N ALA A 10 0.65 20.26 -41.27
CA ALA A 10 -0.76 20.22 -40.89
C ALA A 10 -0.94 19.40 -39.59
N SER A 11 -1.52 20.04 -38.57
CA SER A 11 -1.89 19.37 -37.32
C SER A 11 -3.05 18.41 -37.60
N SER A 12 -2.77 17.11 -37.68
CA SER A 12 -3.80 16.09 -37.70
C SER A 12 -4.52 16.09 -36.35
N SER A 13 -5.76 16.57 -36.34
CA SER A 13 -6.66 16.44 -35.18
C SER A 13 -6.70 14.98 -34.70
N PRO A 14 -6.64 14.71 -33.39
CA PRO A 14 -6.69 13.36 -32.86
C PRO A 14 -8.01 12.70 -33.28
N GLN A 15 -7.92 11.69 -34.15
CA GLN A 15 -9.07 10.87 -34.53
C GLN A 15 -9.68 10.28 -33.25
N LYS A 16 -10.98 10.53 -33.04
CA LYS A 16 -11.79 9.88 -32.00
C LYS A 16 -11.70 8.37 -32.25
N LYS A 17 -10.91 7.65 -31.43
CA LYS A 17 -10.88 6.19 -31.41
C LYS A 17 -12.32 5.68 -31.34
N GLY A 18 -12.69 4.87 -32.33
CA GLY A 18 -13.98 4.18 -32.35
C GLY A 18 -14.24 3.52 -31.01
N LYS A 19 -15.48 3.64 -30.53
CA LYS A 19 -15.97 3.11 -29.27
C LYS A 19 -16.00 1.58 -29.37
N GLY A 20 -14.83 0.94 -29.33
CA GLY A 20 -14.72 -0.52 -29.24
C GLY A 20 -15.48 -0.99 -28.01
N ASP A 21 -16.18 -2.12 -28.14
CA ASP A 21 -16.99 -2.67 -27.06
C ASP A 21 -16.14 -2.75 -25.78
N ALA A 22 -16.66 -2.15 -24.71
CA ALA A 22 -15.96 -2.17 -23.43
C ALA A 22 -15.76 -3.63 -23.01
N PRO A 23 -14.58 -3.99 -22.45
CA PRO A 23 -14.34 -5.35 -22.00
C PRO A 23 -15.43 -5.77 -21.00
N PRO A 24 -15.79 -7.07 -20.98
CA PRO A 24 -16.83 -7.59 -20.10
C PRO A 24 -16.56 -7.21 -18.65
N ARG A 25 -17.61 -6.78 -17.95
CA ARG A 25 -17.51 -6.31 -16.57
C ARG A 25 -17.32 -7.50 -15.63
N LEU A 26 -16.17 -7.57 -14.96
CA LEU A 26 -15.97 -8.52 -13.86
C LEU A 26 -16.77 -8.08 -12.62
N GLY A 27 -17.43 -9.04 -11.96
CA GLY A 27 -17.91 -8.83 -10.60
C GLY A 27 -16.73 -8.76 -9.61
N PHE A 28 -16.98 -8.25 -8.38
CA PHE A 28 -15.94 -8.16 -7.35
C PHE A 28 -15.24 -9.50 -7.09
N TYR A 29 -16.01 -10.58 -6.98
CA TYR A 29 -15.46 -11.91 -6.73
C TYR A 29 -14.63 -12.44 -7.92
N ASP A 30 -15.09 -12.21 -9.14
CA ASP A 30 -14.36 -12.63 -10.35
C ASP A 30 -13.06 -11.83 -10.48
N PHE A 31 -13.07 -10.54 -10.16
CA PHE A 31 -11.87 -9.71 -10.10
C PHE A 31 -10.86 -10.26 -9.08
N VAL A 32 -11.30 -10.59 -7.86
CA VAL A 32 -10.42 -11.17 -6.82
C VAL A 32 -9.84 -12.50 -7.28
N ALA A 33 -10.68 -13.40 -7.81
CA ALA A 33 -10.26 -14.70 -8.30
C ALA A 33 -9.24 -14.57 -9.45
N GLU A 34 -9.52 -13.70 -10.43
CA GLU A 34 -8.64 -13.49 -11.57
C GLU A 34 -7.33 -12.82 -11.16
N ARG A 35 -7.34 -11.87 -10.21
CA ARG A 35 -6.09 -11.30 -9.65
C ARG A 35 -5.21 -12.36 -9.00
N GLN A 36 -5.82 -13.30 -8.27
CA GLN A 36 -5.06 -14.41 -7.67
C GLN A 36 -4.54 -15.37 -8.73
N ALA A 37 -5.33 -15.68 -9.75
CA ALA A 37 -4.91 -16.52 -10.87
C ALA A 37 -3.74 -15.90 -11.64
N VAL A 38 -3.78 -14.60 -11.93
CA VAL A 38 -2.67 -13.84 -12.54
C VAL A 38 -1.39 -13.98 -11.71
N LEU A 39 -1.47 -13.84 -10.39
CA LEU A 39 -0.32 -13.99 -9.50
C LEU A 39 0.26 -15.41 -9.57
N GLN A 40 -0.59 -16.43 -9.54
CA GLN A 40 -0.16 -17.83 -9.64
C GLN A 40 0.49 -18.14 -10.99
N ARG A 41 -0.11 -17.68 -12.10
CA ARG A 41 0.45 -17.81 -13.46
C ARG A 41 1.82 -17.15 -13.57
N ARG A 42 1.97 -15.93 -13.04
CA ARG A 42 3.27 -15.23 -12.96
C ARG A 42 4.31 -16.02 -12.16
N ARG A 43 3.93 -16.60 -11.02
CA ARG A 43 4.85 -17.42 -10.19
C ARG A 43 5.30 -18.69 -10.90
N ARG A 44 4.49 -19.23 -11.79
CA ARG A 44 4.84 -20.36 -12.67
C ARG A 44 5.75 -19.97 -13.84
N GLY A 45 6.04 -18.69 -14.02
CA GLY A 45 6.89 -18.20 -15.11
C GLY A 45 6.20 -18.19 -16.48
N LEU A 46 4.86 -18.22 -16.53
CA LEU A 46 4.12 -18.07 -17.79
C LEU A 46 4.34 -16.68 -18.38
N ASP A 47 4.19 -16.56 -19.70
CA ASP A 47 4.33 -15.28 -20.39
C ASP A 47 3.20 -14.32 -20.01
N ALA A 48 3.48 -13.01 -20.08
CA ALA A 48 2.53 -11.99 -19.66
C ALA A 48 1.21 -12.03 -20.46
N SER A 49 1.26 -12.46 -21.72
CA SER A 49 0.09 -12.68 -22.58
C SER A 49 -0.82 -13.81 -22.09
N GLU A 50 -0.28 -14.74 -21.30
CA GLU A 50 -1.02 -15.88 -20.76
C GLU A 50 -1.58 -15.60 -19.35
N TRP A 51 -1.19 -14.49 -18.72
CA TRP A 51 -1.62 -14.19 -17.35
C TRP A 51 -3.11 -13.92 -17.25
N THR A 52 -3.70 -13.24 -18.23
CA THR A 52 -5.12 -12.87 -18.24
C THR A 52 -5.53 -12.40 -19.63
N SER A 53 -6.79 -12.65 -20.00
CA SER A 53 -7.40 -12.07 -21.20
C SER A 53 -7.98 -10.67 -20.95
N ASP A 54 -8.06 -10.22 -19.69
CA ASP A 54 -8.55 -8.88 -19.35
C ASP A 54 -7.48 -7.82 -19.67
N PRO A 55 -7.73 -6.90 -20.62
CA PRO A 55 -6.73 -5.93 -21.06
C PRO A 55 -6.36 -4.89 -19.98
N ILE A 56 -7.22 -4.67 -18.98
CA ILE A 56 -6.97 -3.80 -17.84
C ILE A 56 -6.05 -4.51 -16.87
N LEU A 57 -6.36 -5.76 -16.50
CA LEU A 57 -5.51 -6.54 -15.59
C LEU A 57 -4.13 -6.85 -16.19
N ALA A 58 -4.04 -6.98 -17.51
CA ALA A 58 -2.77 -7.17 -18.21
C ALA A 58 -1.86 -5.92 -18.17
N LYS A 59 -2.43 -4.71 -18.14
CA LYS A 59 -1.68 -3.45 -18.30
C LYS A 59 -1.55 -2.61 -17.03
N ALA A 60 -2.60 -2.57 -16.22
CA ALA A 60 -2.66 -1.71 -15.04
C ALA A 60 -1.87 -2.31 -13.86
N ARG A 61 -1.38 -1.42 -12.99
CA ARG A 61 -0.63 -1.79 -11.80
C ARG A 61 -1.56 -1.87 -10.60
N PHE A 62 -2.03 -3.08 -10.29
CA PHE A 62 -2.77 -3.37 -9.06
C PHE A 62 -1.85 -3.94 -8.00
N CYS A 63 -2.18 -3.71 -6.74
CA CYS A 63 -1.56 -4.44 -5.64
C CYS A 63 -2.02 -5.91 -5.65
N ASN A 64 -1.32 -6.79 -4.95
CA ASN A 64 -1.85 -8.13 -4.70
C ASN A 64 -3.06 -8.04 -3.76
N ILE A 65 -3.97 -9.01 -3.89
CA ILE A 65 -5.13 -9.12 -3.02
C ILE A 65 -4.68 -9.45 -1.59
N ASP A 66 -3.88 -10.51 -1.45
CA ASP A 66 -3.18 -10.80 -0.20
C ASP A 66 -1.89 -9.97 -0.14
N ARG A 67 -1.80 -9.08 0.86
CA ARG A 67 -0.61 -8.23 1.06
C ARG A 67 0.63 -9.03 1.45
N LYS A 68 0.49 -10.28 1.93
CA LYS A 68 1.61 -11.19 2.18
C LYS A 68 2.33 -11.57 0.90
N ASP A 69 1.64 -11.53 -0.24
CA ASP A 69 2.23 -11.88 -1.53
C ASP A 69 3.06 -10.75 -2.17
N ASP A 70 2.92 -9.52 -1.66
CA ASP A 70 3.74 -8.38 -2.09
C ASP A 70 5.23 -8.68 -1.89
N ALA A 71 6.06 -8.24 -2.84
CA ALA A 71 7.49 -8.52 -2.82
C ALA A 71 8.16 -8.04 -1.52
N VAL A 72 7.86 -6.81 -1.09
CA VAL A 72 8.43 -6.23 0.14
C VAL A 72 7.94 -6.96 1.39
N THR A 73 6.68 -7.40 1.41
CA THR A 73 6.14 -8.18 2.55
C THR A 73 6.80 -9.55 2.64
N ARG A 74 7.01 -10.24 1.51
CA ARG A 74 7.73 -11.52 1.51
C ARG A 74 9.18 -11.39 1.97
N GLU A 75 9.85 -10.32 1.55
CA GLU A 75 11.19 -10.00 2.03
C GLU A 75 11.20 -9.75 3.53
N LEU A 76 10.28 -8.91 4.06
CA LEU A 76 10.13 -8.71 5.51
C LEU A 76 9.93 -10.05 6.23
N LEU A 77 8.98 -10.87 5.80
CA LEU A 77 8.68 -12.16 6.44
C LEU A 77 9.90 -13.09 6.45
N THR A 78 10.66 -13.12 5.34
CA THR A 78 11.90 -13.91 5.25
C THR A 78 12.94 -13.44 6.28
N GLU A 79 13.11 -12.12 6.44
CA GLU A 79 14.07 -11.57 7.40
C GLU A 79 13.59 -11.73 8.87
N LEU A 80 12.27 -11.74 9.12
CA LEU A 80 11.72 -11.97 10.45
C LEU A 80 11.92 -13.41 10.96
N GLU A 81 12.10 -14.37 10.05
CA GLU A 81 12.35 -15.79 10.37
C GLU A 81 13.80 -16.07 10.80
N ARG A 82 14.66 -15.04 10.92
CA ARG A 82 16.04 -15.18 11.38
C ARG A 82 16.12 -15.78 12.79
N PRO A 83 16.83 -16.91 13.00
CA PRO A 83 16.87 -17.58 14.30
C PRO A 83 17.47 -16.75 15.45
N SER A 84 18.38 -15.82 15.15
CA SER A 84 19.06 -14.99 16.16
C SER A 84 18.25 -13.77 16.59
N TRP A 85 17.19 -13.42 15.86
CA TRP A 85 16.46 -12.19 16.09
C TRP A 85 15.47 -12.34 17.24
N LYS A 86 15.48 -11.33 18.11
CA LYS A 86 14.46 -11.17 19.17
C LYS A 86 13.41 -10.16 18.70
N LEU A 87 12.36 -10.03 19.50
CA LEU A 87 11.24 -9.14 19.22
C LEU A 87 11.66 -7.67 18.94
N PRO A 88 12.62 -7.06 19.66
CA PRO A 88 13.06 -5.69 19.35
C PRO A 88 13.57 -5.53 17.91
N GLN A 89 14.42 -6.44 17.43
CA GLN A 89 14.96 -6.39 16.07
C GLN A 89 13.86 -6.57 15.03
N GLN A 90 12.93 -7.50 15.28
CA GLN A 90 11.79 -7.74 14.41
C GLN A 90 10.89 -6.50 14.28
N VAL A 91 10.60 -5.83 15.40
CA VAL A 91 9.81 -4.59 15.42
C VAL A 91 10.57 -3.45 14.73
N MET A 92 11.86 -3.30 14.99
CA MET A 92 12.70 -2.29 14.31
C MET A 92 12.69 -2.47 12.80
N LEU A 93 12.84 -3.70 12.29
CA LEU A 93 12.80 -3.96 10.85
C LEU A 93 11.43 -3.60 10.26
N ALA A 94 10.35 -4.06 10.90
CA ALA A 94 8.99 -3.78 10.44
C ALA A 94 8.70 -2.26 10.41
N ALA A 95 9.11 -1.54 11.46
CA ALA A 95 9.01 -0.08 11.52
C ALA A 95 9.86 0.58 10.43
N ALA A 96 11.14 0.20 10.30
CA ALA A 96 12.02 0.76 9.30
C ALA A 96 11.43 0.63 7.89
N LEU A 97 11.03 -0.57 7.48
CA LEU A 97 10.41 -0.80 6.17
C LEU A 97 9.12 0.03 5.97
N ARG A 98 8.31 0.16 7.02
CA ARG A 98 7.06 0.91 6.97
C ARG A 98 7.31 2.41 6.75
N PHE A 99 8.25 2.99 7.48
CA PHE A 99 8.48 4.43 7.50
C PHE A 99 9.42 4.93 6.40
N THR A 100 10.27 4.07 5.84
CA THR A 100 11.11 4.41 4.69
C THR A 100 10.36 4.30 3.36
N GLY A 101 9.19 3.66 3.32
CA GLY A 101 8.52 3.36 2.04
C GLY A 101 9.38 2.46 1.15
N SER A 102 10.08 1.52 1.78
CA SER A 102 11.11 0.69 1.19
C SER A 102 10.66 -0.05 -0.07
N ARG A 103 11.64 -0.27 -0.95
CA ARG A 103 11.48 -1.02 -2.20
C ARG A 103 12.03 -2.44 -2.03
N ARG A 104 11.82 -3.25 -3.07
CA ARG A 104 12.41 -4.58 -3.19
C ARG A 104 13.93 -4.53 -2.91
N GLY A 105 14.43 -5.41 -2.05
CA GLY A 105 15.82 -5.52 -1.62
C GLY A 105 16.18 -4.71 -0.37
N GLU A 106 15.33 -3.80 0.08
CA GLU A 106 15.64 -2.96 1.25
C GLU A 106 15.51 -3.72 2.58
N ALA A 107 14.67 -4.76 2.67
CA ALA A 107 14.50 -5.51 3.92
C ALA A 107 15.82 -6.14 4.38
N GLN A 108 16.52 -6.82 3.47
CA GLN A 108 17.82 -7.44 3.75
C GLN A 108 18.90 -6.41 4.12
N ARG A 109 18.86 -5.23 3.48
CA ARG A 109 19.79 -4.13 3.80
C ARG A 109 19.53 -3.57 5.21
N LEU A 110 18.28 -3.30 5.53
CA LEU A 110 17.88 -2.83 6.86
C LEU A 110 18.17 -3.88 7.93
N ALA A 111 17.95 -5.16 7.62
CA ALA A 111 18.29 -6.27 8.52
C ALA A 111 19.79 -6.30 8.86
N ARG A 112 20.67 -6.15 7.86
CA ARG A 112 22.12 -6.04 8.10
C ARG A 112 22.48 -4.85 8.98
N LEU A 113 21.88 -3.69 8.72
CA LEU A 113 22.12 -2.50 9.55
C LEU A 113 21.68 -2.72 10.99
N ILE A 114 20.57 -3.43 11.23
CA ILE A 114 20.11 -3.81 12.57
C ILE A 114 21.05 -4.82 13.24
N ASP A 115 21.61 -5.78 12.49
CA ASP A 115 22.60 -6.73 13.02
C ASP A 115 23.90 -6.00 13.44
N GLU A 116 24.32 -5.02 12.64
CA GLU A 116 25.48 -4.16 12.92
C GLU A 116 25.21 -3.19 14.09
N ASP A 117 23.95 -3.05 14.50
CA ASP A 117 23.50 -2.02 15.45
C ASP A 117 23.60 -2.43 16.92
N VAL A 118 24.73 -3.00 17.34
CA VAL A 118 24.99 -3.42 18.73
C VAL A 118 25.01 -2.22 19.72
N GLY A 119 24.69 -0.99 19.27
CA GLY A 119 24.59 0.22 20.09
C GLY A 119 23.61 1.30 19.59
N GLY A 120 22.69 0.98 18.67
CA GLY A 120 21.59 1.86 18.28
C GLY A 120 21.92 3.06 17.35
N GLY A 121 23.06 3.05 16.66
CA GLY A 121 23.49 4.11 15.75
C GLY A 121 23.52 3.77 14.24
N ALA A 122 23.74 2.51 13.85
CA ALA A 122 24.01 2.16 12.43
C ALA A 122 22.79 2.39 11.54
N LEU A 123 21.62 1.95 11.97
CA LEU A 123 20.36 2.16 11.25
C LEU A 123 19.99 3.64 11.20
N ALA A 124 20.13 4.36 12.31
CA ALA A 124 19.84 5.79 12.38
C ALA A 124 20.75 6.59 11.45
N ALA A 125 22.06 6.31 11.46
CA ALA A 125 23.04 6.94 10.59
C ALA A 125 22.74 6.70 9.10
N ALA A 126 22.39 5.47 8.72
CA ALA A 126 22.04 5.13 7.33
C ALA A 126 20.75 5.81 6.84
N LEU A 127 19.81 6.10 7.74
CA LEU A 127 18.60 6.87 7.43
C LEU A 127 18.92 8.35 7.26
N GLU A 128 19.85 8.89 8.05
CA GLU A 128 20.32 10.28 7.97
C GLU A 128 21.14 10.55 6.69
N SER A 129 22.02 9.62 6.29
CA SER A 129 23.00 9.81 5.21
C SER A 129 22.44 9.77 3.78
N ASN A 130 21.13 9.60 3.61
CA ASN A 130 20.47 9.26 2.34
C ASN A 130 20.82 7.89 1.74
N ASP A 131 21.58 7.07 2.46
CA ASP A 131 21.93 5.74 1.99
C ASP A 131 20.68 4.89 1.80
N ILE A 132 19.72 4.99 2.70
CA ILE A 132 18.40 4.37 2.56
C ILE A 132 17.44 5.34 1.87
N LYS A 133 16.79 4.87 0.81
CA LYS A 133 15.80 5.65 0.09
C LYS A 133 14.50 5.73 0.89
N CYS A 134 14.38 6.77 1.70
CA CYS A 134 13.13 7.20 2.31
C CYS A 134 12.22 7.81 1.23
N GLY A 135 11.25 7.03 0.74
CA GLY A 135 10.20 7.55 -0.13
C GLY A 135 9.23 8.43 0.64
N VAL A 136 8.82 9.56 0.05
CA VAL A 136 7.90 10.59 0.59
C VAL A 136 6.47 10.05 0.81
N GLY A 137 6.35 8.96 1.57
CA GLY A 137 5.10 8.30 1.89
C GLY A 137 4.25 9.16 2.82
N THR A 138 2.97 8.81 2.92
CA THR A 138 1.96 9.47 3.76
C THR A 138 2.38 9.69 5.23
N TYR A 139 3.33 8.91 5.74
CA TYR A 139 3.85 9.02 7.11
C TYR A 139 5.07 9.95 7.25
N GLN A 140 5.76 10.28 6.15
CA GLN A 140 6.89 11.22 6.15
C GLN A 140 6.47 12.67 5.99
N MET A 141 5.16 12.96 5.91
CA MET A 141 4.70 14.34 5.73
C MET A 141 5.00 15.24 6.94
N THR A 142 5.31 14.65 8.10
CA THR A 142 5.62 15.39 9.33
C THR A 142 7.05 15.19 9.83
N LEU A 143 7.76 14.12 9.42
CA LEU A 143 9.06 13.75 9.97
C LEU A 143 10.16 13.79 8.93
N ASN A 144 11.26 14.45 9.27
CA ASN A 144 12.50 14.34 8.51
C ASN A 144 13.19 12.99 8.80
N ARG A 145 14.16 12.62 7.97
CA ARG A 145 14.80 11.30 8.02
C ARG A 145 15.53 11.04 9.34
N ARG A 146 16.16 12.08 9.90
CA ARG A 146 16.82 12.05 11.21
C ARG A 146 15.84 11.70 12.32
N GLN A 147 14.66 12.34 12.31
CA GLN A 147 13.59 12.02 13.25
C GLN A 147 13.08 10.59 13.08
N VAL A 148 12.93 10.11 11.83
CA VAL A 148 12.54 8.71 11.57
C VAL A 148 13.58 7.73 12.14
N GLY A 149 14.87 7.96 11.87
CA GLY A 149 15.95 7.10 12.37
C GLY A 149 16.01 7.06 13.89
N SER A 150 16.01 8.23 14.53
CA SER A 150 15.98 8.33 15.99
C SER A 150 14.76 7.61 16.60
N ARG A 151 13.58 7.73 15.99
CA ARG A 151 12.36 7.07 16.49
C ARG A 151 12.40 5.56 16.36
N ILE A 152 12.92 5.02 15.26
CA ILE A 152 13.04 3.57 15.10
C ILE A 152 14.03 3.01 16.14
N ALA A 153 15.13 3.72 16.41
CA ALA A 153 16.08 3.31 17.45
C ALA A 153 15.42 3.35 18.85
N SER A 154 14.71 4.44 19.18
CA SER A 154 13.96 4.54 20.44
C SER A 154 12.87 3.49 20.58
N LEU A 155 12.18 3.12 19.48
CA LEU A 155 11.18 2.06 19.48
C LEU A 155 11.80 0.71 19.83
N GLY A 156 12.97 0.40 19.26
CA GLY A 156 13.69 -0.84 19.59
C GLY A 156 14.02 -0.94 21.08
N ALA A 157 14.56 0.14 21.65
CA ALA A 157 14.84 0.23 23.08
C ALA A 157 13.58 0.08 23.93
N ALA A 158 12.51 0.82 23.60
CA ALA A 158 11.25 0.76 24.33
C ALA A 158 10.60 -0.64 24.31
N VAL A 159 10.67 -1.35 23.18
CA VAL A 159 10.21 -2.75 23.10
C VAL A 159 11.08 -3.65 23.98
N ALA A 160 12.39 -3.47 23.98
CA ALA A 160 13.30 -4.26 24.83
C ALA A 160 13.00 -4.06 26.32
N ASP A 161 12.84 -2.80 26.75
CA ASP A 161 12.49 -2.45 28.13
C ASP A 161 11.14 -3.04 28.53
N ARG A 162 10.10 -2.86 27.70
CA ARG A 162 8.77 -3.43 27.93
C ARG A 162 8.80 -4.94 28.07
N VAL A 163 9.57 -5.63 27.22
CA VAL A 163 9.71 -7.09 27.27
C VAL A 163 10.47 -7.55 28.52
N SER A 164 11.47 -6.79 28.95
CA SER A 164 12.25 -7.09 30.16
C SER A 164 11.46 -6.87 31.44
N GLU A 165 10.69 -5.78 31.54
CA GLU A 165 9.96 -5.41 32.75
C GLU A 165 8.65 -6.17 32.92
N GLN A 166 7.93 -6.37 31.83
CA GLN A 166 6.52 -6.78 31.86
C GLN A 166 6.28 -8.03 30.99
N GLY A 167 7.33 -8.64 30.43
CA GLY A 167 7.24 -9.83 29.58
C GLY A 167 6.73 -9.53 28.16
N ALA A 168 6.43 -10.59 27.42
CA ALA A 168 5.89 -10.47 26.06
C ALA A 168 4.54 -9.73 26.05
N PHE A 169 4.20 -9.10 24.92
CA PHE A 169 2.87 -8.56 24.69
C PHE A 169 1.82 -9.67 24.84
N GLY A 170 0.70 -9.37 25.49
CA GLY A 170 -0.39 -10.31 25.70
C GLY A 170 -1.08 -10.70 24.39
N ASP A 171 -1.19 -9.75 23.46
CA ASP A 171 -1.71 -9.99 22.11
C ASP A 171 -1.15 -9.01 21.05
N MET A 172 -1.57 -9.20 19.80
CA MET A 172 -1.18 -8.35 18.66
C MET A 172 -1.77 -6.94 18.70
N ALA A 173 -2.91 -6.74 19.37
CA ALA A 173 -3.53 -5.43 19.49
C ALA A 173 -2.71 -4.56 20.44
N GLU A 174 -2.30 -5.10 21.58
CA GLU A 174 -1.41 -4.45 22.53
C GLU A 174 -0.06 -4.07 21.87
N ALA A 175 0.57 -5.01 21.16
CA ALA A 175 1.81 -4.74 20.43
C ALA A 175 1.63 -3.63 19.38
N SER A 176 0.52 -3.67 18.64
CA SER A 176 0.21 -2.65 17.63
C SER A 176 -0.03 -1.27 18.26
N ASP A 177 -0.77 -1.19 19.37
CA ASP A 177 -1.03 0.05 20.09
C ASP A 177 0.26 0.63 20.67
N PHE A 178 1.11 -0.20 21.26
CA PHE A 178 2.42 0.22 21.78
C PHE A 178 3.31 0.79 20.67
N VAL A 179 3.44 0.09 19.54
CA VAL A 179 4.22 0.57 18.39
C VAL A 179 3.62 1.86 17.83
N ALA A 180 2.29 1.93 17.72
CA ALA A 180 1.62 3.13 17.23
C ALA A 180 1.86 4.32 18.16
N GLU A 181 1.77 4.13 19.48
CA GLU A 181 2.05 5.15 20.48
C GLU A 181 3.50 5.62 20.42
N ALA A 182 4.45 4.69 20.46
CA ALA A 182 5.88 4.98 20.37
C ALA A 182 6.28 5.70 19.06
N MET A 183 5.53 5.46 17.98
CA MET A 183 5.75 6.08 16.67
C MET A 183 4.87 7.32 16.40
N THR A 184 3.89 7.64 17.25
CA THR A 184 3.04 8.83 17.09
C THR A 184 3.53 10.01 17.92
N PHE A 185 3.39 11.21 17.36
CA PHE A 185 3.79 12.49 17.99
C PHE A 185 2.71 13.04 18.93
N GLY A 186 1.99 12.19 19.67
CA GLY A 186 0.79 12.61 20.41
C GLY A 186 -0.37 13.05 19.52
N ALA A 187 -0.28 12.84 18.19
CA ALA A 187 -1.35 13.07 17.24
C ALA A 187 -1.65 11.75 16.51
N ARG A 188 -2.60 10.96 17.03
CA ARG A 188 -3.24 9.92 16.21
C ARG A 188 -3.96 10.64 15.06
N PRO A 189 -3.69 10.32 13.78
CA PRO A 189 -4.64 10.66 12.72
C PRO A 189 -5.91 9.88 13.05
N GLN A 190 -6.91 10.54 13.65
CA GLN A 190 -8.19 9.92 13.92
C GLN A 190 -8.90 9.69 12.59
N PHE A 191 -8.80 8.48 12.04
CA PHE A 191 -9.90 7.99 11.23
C PHE A 191 -11.04 7.71 12.20
N SER A 192 -12.04 8.59 12.23
CA SER A 192 -13.16 8.37 13.13
C SER A 192 -13.88 7.08 12.71
N ALA A 193 -14.33 6.25 13.66
CA ALA A 193 -15.15 5.07 13.37
C ALA A 193 -16.35 5.39 12.46
N ASN A 194 -16.79 6.66 12.50
CA ASN A 194 -17.86 7.23 11.69
C ASN A 194 -17.47 7.41 10.21
N GLU A 195 -16.21 7.70 9.89
CA GLU A 195 -15.70 7.77 8.52
C GLU A 195 -15.58 6.38 7.89
N THR A 196 -15.14 5.39 8.66
CA THR A 196 -15.08 3.99 8.24
C THR A 196 -16.48 3.45 7.93
N ALA A 197 -17.45 3.68 8.84
CA ALA A 197 -18.85 3.26 8.64
C ALA A 197 -19.50 3.93 7.40
N LYS A 198 -19.18 5.21 7.14
CA LYS A 198 -19.66 5.94 5.94
C LYS A 198 -19.04 5.41 4.64
N ALA A 199 -17.79 4.96 4.67
CA ALA A 199 -17.15 4.31 3.53
C ALA A 199 -17.85 2.98 3.18
N PHE A 200 -18.18 2.17 4.19
CA PHE A 200 -18.96 0.93 4.01
C PHE A 200 -20.38 1.19 3.52
N ALA A 201 -21.07 2.22 4.02
CA ALA A 201 -22.42 2.57 3.58
C ALA A 201 -22.49 3.02 2.11
N ARG A 202 -21.43 3.68 1.61
CA ARG A 202 -21.32 4.12 0.20
C ARG A 202 -21.06 2.97 -0.78
N ALA A 203 -20.54 1.82 -0.30
CA ALA A 203 -20.30 0.64 -1.13
C ALA A 203 -21.58 -0.17 -1.47
N GLY A 204 -22.75 0.25 -0.95
CA GLY A 204 -24.03 -0.43 -1.16
C GLY A 204 -24.33 -1.49 -0.09
N ARG A 205 -25.63 -1.65 0.20
CA ARG A 205 -26.23 -2.25 1.41
C ARG A 205 -25.51 -3.48 2.01
N PRO A 206 -25.55 -3.63 3.35
CA PRO A 206 -25.11 -4.85 4.02
C PRO A 206 -26.04 -5.99 3.59
N ARG A 207 -25.55 -6.88 2.73
CA ARG A 207 -26.10 -8.24 2.70
C ARG A 207 -25.83 -8.84 4.07
N LYS A 208 -26.80 -9.58 4.62
CA LYS A 208 -26.60 -10.40 5.83
C LYS A 208 -25.20 -11.03 5.74
N PRO A 209 -24.35 -10.96 6.77
CA PRO A 209 -23.00 -11.51 6.72
C PRO A 209 -23.14 -13.00 6.43
N GLN A 210 -23.08 -13.34 5.15
CA GLN A 210 -22.84 -14.69 4.75
C GLN A 210 -21.43 -14.96 5.24
N LYS A 211 -21.27 -16.09 5.92
CA LYS A 211 -19.95 -16.63 6.21
C LYS A 211 -19.38 -17.06 4.86
N ILE A 212 -18.83 -16.10 4.12
CA ILE A 212 -18.30 -16.31 2.79
C ILE A 212 -16.88 -16.78 3.00
N VAL A 213 -16.70 -18.09 2.88
CA VAL A 213 -15.40 -18.69 2.62
C VAL A 213 -15.21 -18.55 1.11
N PRO A 214 -14.40 -17.60 0.61
CA PRO A 214 -14.13 -17.54 -0.82
C PRO A 214 -13.58 -18.90 -1.26
N ALA A 215 -14.02 -19.39 -2.42
CA ALA A 215 -13.64 -20.67 -3.01
C ALA A 215 -12.15 -20.75 -3.41
N CYS A 216 -11.30 -19.87 -2.89
CA CYS A 216 -9.86 -20.02 -2.84
C CYS A 216 -9.46 -20.87 -1.63
N GLY A 217 -9.86 -22.15 -1.59
CA GLY A 217 -9.20 -23.25 -0.85
C GLY A 217 -8.73 -23.06 0.60
N GLY A 218 -9.19 -22.02 1.31
CA GLY A 218 -8.77 -21.69 2.68
C GLY A 218 -7.63 -20.66 2.75
N LYS A 219 -7.84 -19.64 3.61
CA LYS A 219 -6.86 -18.66 4.16
C LYS A 219 -6.53 -17.38 3.37
N GLY A 220 -7.02 -17.15 2.15
CA GLY A 220 -6.55 -16.04 1.29
C GLY A 220 -7.10 -14.62 1.53
N LEU A 221 -8.23 -14.49 2.23
CA LEU A 221 -8.75 -13.20 2.73
C LEU A 221 -8.97 -13.34 4.23
N ALA A 222 -7.88 -13.60 4.96
CA ALA A 222 -7.97 -13.99 6.36
C ALA A 222 -8.26 -12.81 7.29
N LEU A 223 -7.96 -11.58 6.88
CA LEU A 223 -8.07 -10.39 7.71
C LEU A 223 -8.98 -9.34 7.07
N ALA A 224 -9.69 -8.56 7.89
CA ALA A 224 -10.53 -7.45 7.43
C ALA A 224 -9.76 -6.47 6.51
N ILE A 225 -8.47 -6.29 6.79
CA ILE A 225 -7.56 -5.46 5.98
C ILE A 225 -7.38 -5.99 4.55
N ASP A 226 -7.42 -7.31 4.34
CA ASP A 226 -7.30 -7.92 3.01
C ASP A 226 -8.56 -7.64 2.19
N VAL A 227 -9.74 -7.65 2.84
CA VAL A 227 -11.02 -7.32 2.21
C VAL A 227 -11.09 -5.84 1.83
N GLU A 228 -10.70 -4.94 2.75
CA GLU A 228 -10.64 -3.50 2.47
C GLU A 228 -9.69 -3.19 1.31
N GLN A 229 -8.52 -3.83 1.31
CA GLN A 229 -7.56 -3.70 0.22
C GLN A 229 -8.12 -4.23 -1.11
N ALA A 230 -8.77 -5.40 -1.11
CA ALA A 230 -9.41 -5.96 -2.30
C ALA A 230 -10.47 -5.01 -2.87
N LEU A 231 -11.29 -4.41 -2.00
CA LEU A 231 -12.29 -3.42 -2.38
C LEU A 231 -11.65 -2.16 -2.99
N CYS A 232 -10.55 -1.67 -2.41
CA CYS A 232 -9.81 -0.53 -2.95
C CYS A 232 -9.23 -0.83 -4.35
N GLU A 233 -8.67 -2.01 -4.57
CA GLU A 233 -8.15 -2.41 -5.89
C GLU A 233 -9.29 -2.62 -6.90
N PHE A 234 -10.42 -3.18 -6.48
CA PHE A 234 -11.59 -3.32 -7.34
C PHE A 234 -12.19 -1.97 -7.75
N ALA A 235 -12.24 -0.99 -6.83
CA ALA A 235 -12.66 0.37 -7.16
C ALA A 235 -11.74 1.02 -8.21
N LYS A 236 -10.41 0.80 -8.11
CA LYS A 236 -9.45 1.24 -9.15
C LYS A 236 -9.72 0.56 -10.49
N TYR A 237 -10.04 -0.73 -10.48
CA TYR A 237 -10.36 -1.49 -11.68
C TYR A 237 -11.61 -0.93 -12.37
N GLU A 238 -12.70 -0.71 -11.63
CA GLU A 238 -13.93 -0.11 -12.18
C GLU A 238 -13.72 1.33 -12.67
N ALA A 239 -12.89 2.12 -11.99
CA ALA A 239 -12.50 3.45 -12.44
C ALA A 239 -11.71 3.40 -13.76
N TYR A 240 -10.76 2.48 -13.88
CA TYR A 240 -10.01 2.27 -15.12
C TYR A 240 -10.95 1.85 -16.25
N ARG A 241 -11.83 0.87 -15.98
CA ARG A 241 -12.78 0.35 -16.97
C ARG A 241 -13.72 1.44 -17.49
N SER A 242 -14.23 2.30 -16.61
CA SER A 242 -15.19 3.35 -16.98
C SER A 242 -14.54 4.54 -17.69
N THR A 243 -13.31 4.90 -17.33
CA THR A 243 -12.67 6.13 -17.84
C THR A 243 -11.58 5.89 -18.89
N GLY A 244 -11.02 4.67 -18.94
CA GLY A 244 -9.81 4.35 -19.70
C GLY A 244 -8.54 5.01 -19.15
N ILE A 245 -8.63 5.74 -18.04
CA ILE A 245 -7.51 6.46 -17.43
C ILE A 245 -6.94 5.61 -16.30
N THR A 246 -5.66 5.29 -16.39
CA THR A 246 -4.93 4.70 -15.26
C THR A 246 -4.94 5.69 -14.11
N PRO A 247 -5.56 5.38 -12.95
CA PRO A 247 -5.51 6.29 -11.80
C PRO A 247 -4.04 6.41 -11.36
N MET A 248 -3.40 7.52 -11.72
CA MET A 248 -1.98 7.77 -11.40
C MET A 248 -1.75 8.06 -9.91
N LYS A 249 -2.80 8.45 -9.19
CA LYS A 249 -2.73 8.73 -7.75
C LYS A 249 -3.12 7.48 -6.97
N ARG A 250 -2.40 7.21 -5.88
CA ARG A 250 -2.90 6.31 -4.83
C ARG A 250 -4.32 6.78 -4.52
N PHE A 251 -5.26 5.83 -4.45
CA PHE A 251 -6.60 6.12 -3.97
C PHE A 251 -6.44 6.70 -2.57
N SER A 252 -6.61 8.01 -2.44
CA SER A 252 -6.98 8.61 -1.18
C SER A 252 -8.48 8.40 -1.10
N PRO A 253 -9.00 7.67 -0.10
CA PRO A 253 -10.41 7.80 0.25
C PRO A 253 -10.68 9.29 0.35
N ALA A 254 -11.77 9.77 -0.24
CA ALA A 254 -12.11 11.18 -0.15
C ALA A 254 -12.14 11.54 1.34
N THR A 255 -11.15 12.32 1.79
CA THR A 255 -11.24 13.08 3.04
C THR A 255 -12.55 13.83 2.92
N GLY A 256 -13.47 13.63 3.84
CA GLY A 256 -14.78 14.24 3.78
C GLY A 256 -14.66 15.77 3.80
N THR A 257 -14.45 16.36 2.64
CA THR A 257 -14.79 17.73 2.33
C THR A 257 -15.45 17.69 0.97
N GLU A 258 -16.61 18.32 0.96
CA GLU A 258 -17.62 18.36 -0.07
C GLU A 258 -17.06 18.48 -1.49
N THR A 259 -17.81 17.91 -2.43
CA THR A 259 -17.68 18.17 -3.85
C THR A 259 -17.54 19.69 -4.09
N PRO A 260 -16.50 20.19 -4.78
CA PRO A 260 -16.33 21.62 -5.06
C PRO A 260 -17.48 22.26 -5.86
N ALA A 261 -18.44 21.46 -6.34
CA ALA A 261 -19.64 21.92 -7.01
C ALA A 261 -20.70 22.50 -6.06
N ALA A 262 -20.69 22.16 -4.76
CA ALA A 262 -21.67 22.69 -3.80
C ALA A 262 -21.30 24.10 -3.28
N ALA A 263 -20.01 24.38 -3.07
CA ALA A 263 -19.55 25.68 -2.55
C ALA A 263 -19.72 26.86 -3.52
N LYS A 264 -20.01 26.61 -4.81
CA LYS A 264 -20.26 27.68 -5.80
C LYS A 264 -21.72 28.12 -5.88
N ALA A 265 -22.66 27.37 -5.31
CA ALA A 265 -24.07 27.75 -5.29
C ALA A 265 -24.40 28.65 -4.09
N GLU A 266 -23.64 28.57 -3.00
CA GLU A 266 -23.86 29.37 -1.78
C GLU A 266 -23.19 30.76 -1.80
N ALA A 267 -22.27 31.01 -2.74
CA ALA A 267 -21.65 32.32 -2.93
C ALA A 267 -22.40 33.21 -3.95
N ALA A 268 -23.52 32.74 -4.49
CA ALA A 268 -24.34 33.44 -5.49
C ALA A 268 -25.81 33.63 -5.06
N ALA A 269 -26.12 33.35 -3.79
CA ALA A 269 -27.38 33.67 -3.13
C ALA A 269 -27.11 34.70 -2.03
#